data_AF-A0A0D2ZYU8-F1
#
_entry.id   AF-A0A0D2ZYU8-F1
#
_cell.length_a   1.000
_cell.length_b   1.000
_cell.length_c   1.000
_cell.angle_alpha   90.00
_cell.angle_beta   90.00
_cell.angle_gamma   90.00
#
_symmetry.space_group_name_H-M   'P 1'
#
loop_
_entity.id
_entity.type
_entity.pdbx_description
1 polymer ?
#
loop_
_entity_poly.entity_id
_entity_poly.type
_entity_poly.pdbx_seq_one_letter_code
_entity_poly.pdbx_strand_id
1 'polypeptide(L)'
;MKKILDVELKTSLEQLELIDDLQKLGISHHFELEIKDILTDLHHKNEKHLWNCDKEEDLHATALEFRLLRQHGFEISEMYLM
;
A
#
# COMPACT_ATOMS: atom_id res chain seq x y z
N MET A 1 -8.83 3.30 -19.44
CA MET A 1 -7.74 3.21 -18.44
C MET A 1 -7.95 4.31 -17.41
N LYS A 2 -8.13 3.95 -16.14
CA LYS A 2 -8.45 4.88 -15.05
C LYS A 2 -7.17 5.57 -14.59
N LYS A 3 -6.97 6.79 -15.07
CA LYS A 3 -5.80 7.66 -14.84
C LYS A 3 -5.51 8.03 -13.37
N ILE A 4 -6.42 7.75 -12.43
CA ILE A 4 -6.27 8.13 -11.01
C ILE A 4 -5.14 7.36 -10.31
N LEU A 5 -4.89 6.11 -10.71
CA LEU A 5 -3.80 5.29 -10.14
C LEU A 5 -2.49 5.43 -10.92
N ASP A 6 -2.52 6.17 -12.03
CA ASP A 6 -1.36 6.54 -12.87
C ASP A 6 -0.92 7.99 -12.58
N VAL A 7 -1.53 8.62 -11.56
CA VAL A 7 -0.97 9.82 -10.95
C VAL A 7 0.40 9.41 -10.42
N GLU A 8 1.40 10.22 -10.77
CA GLU A 8 2.82 10.08 -10.44
C GLU A 8 3.03 10.18 -8.91
N LEU A 9 2.47 9.23 -8.16
CA LEU A 9 2.69 9.07 -6.73
C LEU A 9 4.16 8.71 -6.58
N LYS A 10 4.90 9.65 -6.03
CA LYS A 10 6.35 9.59 -5.96
C LYS A 10 6.79 8.65 -4.87
N THR A 11 6.05 8.52 -3.77
CA THR A 11 6.47 7.69 -2.64
C THR A 11 5.53 6.51 -2.37
N SER A 12 6.09 5.45 -1.78
CA SER A 12 5.29 4.31 -1.30
C SER A 12 4.18 4.74 -0.33
N LEU A 13 4.42 5.77 0.48
CA LEU A 13 3.42 6.30 1.41
C LEU A 13 2.23 6.92 0.68
N GLU A 14 2.46 7.77 -0.32
CA GLU A 14 1.40 8.41 -1.10
C GLU A 14 0.48 7.36 -1.79
N GLN A 15 1.06 6.24 -2.23
CA GLN A 15 0.30 5.12 -2.80
C GLN A 15 -0.60 4.45 -1.76
N LEU A 16 -0.08 4.22 -0.56
CA LEU A 16 -0.85 3.63 0.54
C LEU A 16 -1.96 4.57 1.03
N GLU A 17 -1.68 5.87 1.15
CA GLU A 17 -2.66 6.88 1.55
C GLU A 17 -3.81 6.99 0.53
N LEU A 18 -3.50 6.96 -0.77
CA LEU A 18 -4.54 6.94 -1.80
C LEU A 18 -5.45 5.72 -1.67
N ILE A 19 -4.89 4.54 -1.43
CA ILE A 19 -5.70 3.32 -1.23
C ILE A 19 -6.59 3.48 0.00
N ASP A 20 -6.05 4.00 1.10
CA ASP A 20 -6.80 4.24 2.33
C ASP A 20 -7.94 5.25 2.13
N ASP A 21 -7.71 6.31 1.36
CA ASP A 21 -8.74 7.29 1.02
C ASP A 21 -9.83 6.70 0.12
N LEU A 22 -9.48 5.90 -0.88
CA LEU A 22 -10.45 5.19 -1.73
C LEU A 22 -11.33 4.25 -0.89
N GLN A 23 -10.76 3.58 0.12
CA GLN A 23 -11.51 2.74 1.05
C GLN A 23 -12.43 3.55 1.96
N LYS A 24 -11.94 4.65 2.56
CA LYS A 24 -12.76 5.54 3.41
C LYS A 24 -13.90 6.18 2.65
N LEU A 25 -13.70 6.47 1.37
CA LEU A 25 -14.72 6.99 0.47
C LEU A 25 -15.72 5.91 0.00
N GLY A 26 -15.49 4.62 0.29
CA GLY A 26 -16.36 3.51 -0.09
C GLY A 26 -16.33 3.16 -1.58
N ILE A 27 -15.36 3.69 -2.34
CA ILE A 27 -15.27 3.52 -3.80
C ILE A 27 -14.15 2.57 -4.23
N SER A 28 -13.40 2.01 -3.28
CA SER A 28 -12.31 1.06 -3.53
C SER A 28 -12.73 -0.18 -4.33
N HIS A 29 -13.99 -0.62 -4.20
CA HIS A 29 -14.54 -1.77 -4.92
C HIS A 29 -14.50 -1.62 -6.46
N HIS A 30 -14.39 -0.38 -6.96
CA HIS A 30 -14.21 -0.13 -8.39
C HIS A 30 -12.77 -0.35 -8.87
N PHE A 31 -11.82 -0.56 -7.96
CA PHE A 31 -10.38 -0.59 -8.23
C PHE A 31 -9.70 -1.80 -7.57
N GLU A 32 -10.45 -2.87 -7.24
CA GLU A 32 -9.92 -3.99 -6.45
C GLU A 32 -8.68 -4.65 -7.05
N LEU A 33 -8.66 -4.82 -8.38
CA LEU A 33 -7.53 -5.41 -9.09
C LEU A 33 -6.32 -4.48 -9.02
N GLU A 34 -6.52 -3.19 -9.33
CA GLU A 34 -5.43 -2.22 -9.33
C GLU A 34 -4.86 -1.99 -7.92
N ILE A 35 -5.72 -1.98 -6.89
CA ILE A 35 -5.29 -1.90 -5.49
C ILE A 35 -4.46 -3.13 -5.11
N LYS A 36 -4.90 -4.33 -5.52
CA LYS A 36 -4.15 -5.57 -5.24
C LYS A 36 -2.78 -5.57 -5.91
N ASP A 37 -2.70 -5.10 -7.15
CA ASP A 37 -1.44 -5.02 -7.89
C ASP A 37 -0.47 -4.03 -7.22
N ILE A 38 -0.96 -2.85 -6.80
CA ILE A 38 -0.16 -1.86 -6.08
C ILE A 38 0.32 -2.41 -4.74
N LEU A 39 -0.56 -3.02 -3.94
CA LEU A 39 -0.16 -3.61 -2.64
C LEU A 39 0.87 -4.73 -2.80
N THR A 40 0.77 -5.53 -3.87
CA THR A 40 1.76 -6.58 -4.16
C THR A 40 3.13 -5.98 -4.52
N ASP A 41 3.16 -4.93 -5.33
CA ASP A 41 4.41 -4.23 -5.69
C ASP A 41 5.06 -3.55 -4.48
N LEU A 42 4.26 -2.86 -3.67
CA LEU A 42 4.71 -2.23 -2.43
C LEU A 42 5.30 -3.23 -1.45
N HIS A 43 4.62 -4.37 -1.25
CA HIS A 43 5.10 -5.42 -0.36
C HIS A 43 6.47 -5.96 -0.79
N HIS A 44 6.64 -6.26 -2.09
CA HIS A 44 7.92 -6.69 -2.63
C HIS A 44 9.01 -5.61 -2.54
N LYS A 45 8.65 -4.32 -2.63
CA LYS A 45 9.60 -3.21 -2.43
C LYS A 45 10.03 -3.12 -0.97
N ASN A 46 9.11 -3.25 -0.02
CA ASN A 46 9.42 -3.23 1.40
C ASN A 46 10.32 -4.41 1.80
N GLU A 47 10.01 -5.64 1.36
CA GLU A 47 10.84 -6.83 1.61
C GLU A 47 12.30 -6.68 1.12
N LYS A 48 12.51 -5.90 0.06
CA LYS A 48 13.83 -5.63 -0.51
C LYS A 48 14.47 -4.36 0.04
N HIS A 49 13.83 -3.67 0.99
CA HIS A 49 14.20 -2.35 1.47
C HIS A 49 14.38 -1.31 0.35
N LEU A 50 13.52 -1.38 -0.67
CA LEU A 50 13.53 -0.53 -1.88
C LEU A 50 12.45 0.56 -1.89
N TRP A 51 11.61 0.63 -0.86
CA TRP A 51 10.69 1.75 -0.67
C TRP A 51 11.44 3.08 -0.46
N ASN A 52 10.82 4.15 -0.94
CA ASN A 52 11.38 5.49 -0.98
C ASN A 52 10.69 6.41 0.02
N CYS A 53 10.81 6.07 1.31
CA CYS A 53 10.27 6.83 2.43
C CYS A 53 11.38 7.28 3.38
N ASP A 54 11.21 8.46 3.97
CA ASP A 54 12.08 8.93 5.06
C ASP A 54 11.82 8.12 6.35
N LYS A 55 12.80 8.06 7.27
CA LYS A 55 12.73 7.20 8.48
C LYS A 55 11.52 7.42 9.40
N GLU A 56 10.91 8.61 9.40
CA GLU A 56 9.68 8.86 10.17
C GLU A 56 8.42 8.44 9.39
N GLU A 57 8.44 8.60 8.06
CA GLU A 57 7.39 8.09 7.17
C GLU A 57 7.37 6.55 7.15
N ASP A 58 8.53 5.93 7.39
CA ASP A 58 8.76 4.48 7.47
C ASP A 58 7.79 3.77 8.42
N LEU A 59 7.63 4.28 9.66
CA LEU A 59 6.72 3.65 10.64
C LEU A 59 5.25 3.81 10.23
N HIS A 60 4.88 4.99 9.75
CA HIS A 60 3.52 5.24 9.29
C HIS A 60 3.17 4.38 8.07
N ALA A 61 4.06 4.36 7.08
CA ALA A 61 3.95 3.57 5.87
C ALA A 61 3.91 2.07 6.19
N THR A 62 4.79 1.56 7.07
CA THR A 62 4.77 0.14 7.50
C THR A 62 3.44 -0.23 8.13
N ALA A 63 2.96 0.57 9.08
CA ALA A 63 1.70 0.30 9.77
C ALA A 63 0.50 0.35 8.81
N LEU A 64 0.53 1.27 7.85
CA LEU A 64 -0.50 1.43 6.84
C LEU A 64 -0.51 0.28 5.84
N GLU A 65 0.66 -0.10 5.32
CA GLU A 65 0.85 -1.25 4.45
C GLU A 65 0.37 -2.54 5.11
N PHE A 66 0.80 -2.81 6.34
CA PHE A 66 0.38 -3.98 7.10
C PHE A 66 -1.14 -4.05 7.24
N ARG A 67 -1.79 -2.94 7.60
CA ARG A 67 -3.24 -2.87 7.70
C ARG A 67 -3.91 -3.17 6.37
N LEU A 68 -3.46 -2.55 5.28
CA LEU A 68 -4.03 -2.70 3.95
C LEU A 68 -3.84 -4.13 3.41
N LEU A 69 -2.67 -4.73 3.61
CA LEU A 69 -2.39 -6.12 3.21
C LEU A 69 -3.32 -7.11 3.93
N ARG A 70 -3.53 -6.96 5.26
CA ARG A 70 -4.46 -7.83 6.01
C ARG A 70 -5.90 -7.68 5.53
N GLN A 71 -6.33 -6.46 5.22
CA GLN A 71 -7.69 -6.21 4.70
C GLN A 71 -7.95 -6.88 3.35
N HIS A 72 -6.93 -6.99 2.48
CA HIS A 72 -7.04 -7.62 1.17
C HIS A 72 -6.69 -9.11 1.17
N GLY A 73 -6.53 -9.72 2.34
CA GLY A 73 -6.33 -11.16 2.48
C GLY A 73 -4.94 -11.64 2.08
N PHE A 74 -3.93 -10.78 2.11
CA PHE A 74 -2.55 -11.21 2.00
C PHE A 74 -2.18 -12.04 3.23
N GLU A 75 -1.54 -13.19 2.99
CA GLU A 75 -1.00 -14.02 4.07
C GLU A 75 0.28 -13.36 4.60
N ILE A 76 0.10 -12.42 5.51
CA ILE A 76 1.24 -11.81 6.21
C ILE A 76 1.66 -12.78 7.32
N SER A 77 2.86 -13.35 7.20
CA SER A 77 3.45 -14.13 8.27
C SER A 77 3.58 -13.26 9.53
N GLU A 78 3.02 -13.71 10.65
CA GLU A 78 3.10 -13.04 11.97
C GLU A 78 4.55 -12.75 12.42
N MET A 79 5.55 -13.36 11.77
CA MET A 79 6.95 -13.38 12.18
C MET A 79 7.80 -12.18 11.74
N TYR A 80 7.30 -11.26 10.89
CA TYR A 80 8.11 -10.13 10.39
C TYR A 80 8.09 -8.86 11.28
N LEU A 81 7.49 -8.94 12.48
CA LEU A 81 7.36 -7.80 13.40
C LEU A 81 8.25 -7.88 14.67
N MET A 82 9.36 -8.64 14.63
CA MET A 82 10.35 -8.65 15.72
C MET A 82 11.75 -8.27 15.25
#